data_AF-A0A454CSV6-F1
#
_entry.id   AF-A0A454CSV6-F1
#
_cell.length_a   1.000
_cell.length_b   1.000
_cell.length_c   1.000
_cell.angle_alpha   90.00
_cell.angle_beta   90.00
_cell.angle_gamma   90.00
#
_symmetry.space_group_name_H-M   'P 1'
#
loop_
_entity.id
_entity.type
_entity.pdbx_description
1 polymer ?
#
loop_
_entity_poly.entity_id
_entity_poly.type
_entity_poly.pdbx_seq_one_letter_code
_entity_poly.pdbx_strand_id
1 'polypeptide(L)' 'MAMYQPVSRMARLYSVTTPITSQVEGIVTQVYVQGNQQVKAGDPLYQIDDTPFKDKVSRIQ' A
#
# COMPACT_ATOMS: atom_id res chain seq x y z
N MET A 1 1.22 -23.29 -48.33
CA MET A 1 1.12 -21.98 -47.67
C MET A 1 1.65 -22.12 -46.24
N ALA A 2 2.87 -21.65 -45.97
CA ALA A 2 3.44 -21.68 -44.63
C ALA A 2 3.09 -20.38 -43.91
N MET A 3 2.43 -20.50 -42.77
CA MET A 3 1.93 -19.44 -41.90
C MET A 3 3.11 -18.66 -41.29
N TYR A 4 3.49 -17.54 -41.90
CA TYR A 4 4.54 -16.62 -41.42
C TYR A 4 3.94 -15.53 -40.52
N GLN A 5 3.20 -15.94 -39.48
CA GLN A 5 2.74 -15.00 -38.45
C GLN A 5 3.74 -15.00 -37.29
N PRO A 6 4.33 -13.85 -36.93
CA PRO A 6 5.19 -13.76 -35.76
C PRO A 6 4.33 -14.01 -34.51
N VAL A 7 4.48 -15.20 -33.93
CA VAL A 7 3.88 -15.55 -32.64
C VAL A 7 4.96 -15.48 -31.57
N SER A 8 4.74 -14.66 -30.55
CA SER A 8 5.58 -14.62 -29.35
C SER A 8 4.81 -15.17 -28.17
N ARG A 9 5.43 -16.08 -27.42
CA ARG A 9 4.89 -16.59 -26.14
C ARG A 9 5.09 -15.61 -24.99
N MET A 10 5.74 -14.47 -25.23
CA MET A 10 6.07 -13.49 -24.20
C MET A 10 4.92 -12.49 -24.05
N ALA A 11 4.10 -12.67 -23.01
CA ALA A 11 3.18 -11.64 -22.55
C ALA A 11 3.89 -10.76 -21.52
N ARG A 12 3.80 -9.43 -21.66
CA ARG A 12 4.31 -8.48 -20.66
C ARG A 12 3.13 -7.86 -19.94
N LEU A 13 3.04 -8.10 -18.64
CA LEU A 13 2.05 -7.49 -17.77
C LEU A 13 2.66 -6.23 -17.16
N TYR A 14 2.01 -5.11 -17.40
CA TYR A 14 2.31 -3.83 -16.76
C TYR A 14 1.17 -3.53 -15.79
N SER A 15 1.50 -3.37 -14.51
CA SER A 15 0.54 -2.94 -13.49
C SER A 15 0.96 -1.57 -12.99
N VAL A 16 0.02 -0.63 -12.96
CA VAL A 16 0.26 0.71 -12.38
C VAL A 16 0.03 0.60 -10.88
N THR A 17 1.08 0.84 -10.10
CA THR A 17 1.04 0.77 -8.63
C THR A 17 1.27 2.15 -8.04
N THR A 18 0.41 2.55 -7.11
CA THR A 18 0.61 3.76 -6.30
C THR A 18 1.12 3.35 -4.93
N PRO A 19 2.34 3.74 -4.52
CA PRO A 19 2.81 3.50 -3.17
C PRO A 19 2.02 4.36 -2.17
N ILE A 20 1.65 3.79 -1.03
CA ILE A 20 0.95 4.49 0.06
C ILE A 20 1.94 4.64 1.23
N THR A 21 2.19 5.87 1.65
CA THR A 21 3.09 6.22 2.75
C THR A 21 2.36 7.00 3.82
N SER A 22 2.81 6.88 5.08
CA SER A 22 2.30 7.70 6.16
C SER A 22 2.75 9.15 6.00
N GLN A 23 1.94 10.09 6.49
CA GLN A 23 2.30 11.52 6.53
C GLN A 23 3.21 11.86 7.72
N VAL A 24 3.27 10.96 8.71
CA VAL A 24 4.05 11.13 9.93
C VAL A 24 5.00 9.96 10.10
N GLU A 25 6.15 10.25 10.69
CA GLU A 25 7.11 9.24 11.13
C GLU A 25 6.66 8.66 12.47
N GLY A 26 6.86 7.35 12.66
CA GLY A 26 6.55 6.68 13.91
C GLY A 26 6.69 5.16 13.81
N ILE A 27 6.51 4.49 14.95
CA ILE A 27 6.62 3.03 15.06
C ILE A 27 5.30 2.40 14.63
N VAL A 28 5.36 1.41 13.72
CA VAL A 28 4.18 0.64 13.32
C VAL A 28 3.81 -0.33 14.44
N THR A 29 2.59 -0.20 14.96
CA THR A 29 2.07 -1.04 16.05
C THR A 29 1.29 -2.23 15.53
N GLN A 30 0.56 -2.05 14.43
CA GLN A 30 -0.31 -3.08 13.86
C GLN A 30 -0.42 -2.96 12.35
N VAL A 31 -0.48 -4.10 11.66
CA VAL A 31 -0.75 -4.21 10.22
C VAL A 31 -2.05 -4.98 10.04
N TYR A 32 -3.02 -4.40 9.34
CA TYR A 32 -4.38 -4.95 9.20
C TYR A 32 -4.59 -5.71 7.89
N VAL A 33 -3.64 -5.60 6.95
CA VAL A 33 -3.78 -6.14 5.59
C VAL A 33 -2.75 -7.20 5.29
N GLN A 34 -3.13 -8.15 4.43
CA GLN A 34 -2.25 -9.17 3.89
C GLN A 34 -1.98 -8.93 2.39
N GLY A 35 -0.91 -9.52 1.87
CA GLY A 35 -0.57 -9.41 0.44
C GLY A 35 -1.70 -9.91 -0.46
N ASN A 36 -1.93 -9.22 -1.58
CA ASN A 36 -2.99 -9.52 -2.55
C ASN A 36 -4.42 -9.52 -1.99
N GLN A 37 -4.64 -8.90 -0.83
CA GLN A 37 -5.97 -8.70 -0.27
C GLN A 37 -6.68 -7.54 -0.97
N GLN A 38 -7.96 -7.74 -1.31
CA GLN A 38 -8.81 -6.65 -1.78
C GLN A 38 -9.19 -5.74 -0.62
N VAL A 39 -8.89 -4.45 -0.75
CA VAL A 39 -9.20 -3.41 0.24
C VAL A 39 -10.10 -2.35 -0.39
N LYS A 40 -10.86 -1.62 0.43
CA LYS A 40 -11.68 -0.49 0.00
C LYS A 40 -11.03 0.84 0.40
N ALA A 41 -11.43 1.91 -0.28
CA ALA A 41 -10.98 3.24 0.07
C ALA A 41 -11.43 3.59 1.50
N GLY A 42 -10.47 3.99 2.34
CA GLY A 42 -10.70 4.30 3.76
C GLY A 42 -10.37 3.16 4.73
N ASP A 43 -10.12 1.94 4.24
CA ASP A 43 -9.73 0.85 5.11
C ASP A 43 -8.31 1.09 5.67
N PRO A 44 -8.09 0.89 6.98
CA PRO A 44 -6.77 1.08 7.59
C PRO A 44 -5.82 -0.01 7.12
N LEU A 45 -4.64 0.38 6.63
CA LEU A 45 -3.60 -0.57 6.19
C LEU A 45 -2.69 -0.97 7.36
N TYR A 46 -2.24 0.02 8.11
CA TYR A 46 -1.41 -0.15 9.30
C TYR A 46 -1.64 1.03 10.25
N GLN A 47 -1.35 0.83 11.53
CA GLN A 47 -1.43 1.85 12.57
C GLN A 47 -0.03 2.20 13.08
N ILE A 48 0.16 3.48 13.33
CA ILE A 48 1.36 4.05 13.97
C ILE A 48 1.04 4.32 15.44
N ASP A 49 2.04 4.20 16.32
CA ASP A 49 1.92 4.56 17.73
C ASP A 49 1.44 6.00 17.91
N ASP A 50 0.32 6.16 18.61
CA ASP A 50 -0.35 7.44 18.82
C ASP A 50 0.04 8.15 20.12
N THR A 51 0.80 7.46 21.00
CA THR A 51 1.27 7.98 22.29
C THR A 51 1.96 9.34 22.18
N PRO A 52 3.01 9.53 21.35
CA PRO A 52 3.71 10.82 21.27
C PRO A 52 2.82 11.93 20.70
N PHE A 53 1.85 11.59 19.85
CA PHE A 53 0.94 12.56 19.26
C PHE A 53 -0.12 13.03 20.27
N LYS A 54 -0.68 12.11 21.06
CA LYS A 54 -1.62 12.43 22.14
C LYS A 54 -0.97 13.30 23.20
N ASP A 55 0.26 12.97 23.61
CA ASP A 55 1.03 13.77 24.58
C ASP A 55 1.32 15.18 24.10
N LYS A 56 1.53 15.36 22.79
CA LYS A 56 1.74 16.70 22.22
C LYS A 56 0.47 17.53 22.22
N VAL A 57 -0.68 16.92 21.91
CA VAL A 57 -1.98 17.61 21.90
C VAL A 57 -2.39 18.00 23.32
N SER A 58 -2.22 17.11 24.29
CA SER A 58 -2.60 17.39 25.70
C SER A 58 -1.79 18.54 26.32
N ARG A 59 -0.55 18.78 25.86
CA ARG A 59 0.27 19.91 26.30
C ARG A 59 -0.14 21.26 25.71
N ILE A 60 -0.87 21.25 24.59
CA ILE A 60 -1.31 22.47 23.88
C ILE A 60 -2.71 22.90 24.33
N GLN A 61 -3.51 21.96 24.85
CA GLN A 61 -4.79 22.22 25.50
C GLN A 61 -4.61 22.91 26.86
#